data_AF-A0A917N2S0-F1
#
_entry.id   AF-A0A917N2S0-F1
#
_cell.length_a   1.000
_cell.length_b   1.000
_cell.length_c   1.000
_cell.angle_alpha   90.00
_cell.angle_beta   90.00
_cell.angle_gamma   90.00
#
_symmetry.space_group_name_H-M   'P 1'
#
loop_
_entity.id
_entity.type
_entity.pdbx_description
1 polymer ?
#
loop_
_entity_poly.entity_id
_entity_poly.type
_entity_poly.pdbx_seq_one_letter_code
_entity_poly.pdbx_strand_id
1 'polypeptide(L)'
;MNPILIKIGACVLLLTVLQSCKEAPGTWVNNKIATKHRAEFHQLNDQLLGALKSNNTSQLENIMSREFLESSGKNRQIELCSIRMREGKNYLLDEYYMVHPTPDPISVKSFKYDINSYTISYNPLTRERYLAFFTVQYHGDKWLLTAVYNKYKYGWKVDDLELNPYTVGGKTAPELFKQAQQEYDKHYLVNAMTTMQLSRSCALPSVLWRYDEQEEMDEFYSKIGEEADNAYTFPIVVKQLPTKPAIIKIFTQNRDEGVMPNIYYISKVSLNDTLAVKKEHDAMKKVIGLIMPGIDKGNKYIHYTVFNKMPDWQKKNTPQFDILDKY
;
A
#
# COMPACT_ATOMS: atom_id res chain seq x y z
N MET A 1 -57.56 -17.54 -42.29
CA MET A 1 -56.27 -17.60 -41.55
C MET A 1 -56.53 -18.17 -40.16
N ASN A 2 -55.85 -19.25 -39.81
CA ASN A 2 -56.14 -20.00 -38.57
C ASN A 2 -55.60 -19.22 -37.35
N PRO A 3 -56.45 -18.79 -36.39
CA PRO A 3 -56.03 -17.95 -35.25
C PRO A 3 -54.99 -18.62 -34.34
N ILE A 4 -54.85 -19.95 -34.42
CA ILE A 4 -53.83 -20.72 -33.70
C ILE A 4 -52.42 -20.49 -34.29
N LEU A 5 -52.30 -20.37 -35.61
CA LEU A 5 -51.02 -20.12 -36.29
C LEU A 5 -50.48 -18.71 -36.02
N ILE A 6 -51.37 -17.72 -35.83
CA ILE A 6 -51.00 -16.34 -35.49
C ILE A 6 -50.48 -16.25 -34.04
N LYS A 7 -51.07 -16.99 -33.10
CA LYS A 7 -50.62 -17.04 -31.70
C LYS A 7 -49.29 -17.76 -31.52
N ILE A 8 -49.05 -18.84 -32.27
CA ILE A 8 -47.77 -19.56 -32.24
C ILE A 8 -46.64 -18.71 -32.87
N GLY A 9 -46.93 -18.00 -33.97
CA GLY A 9 -45.97 -17.06 -34.58
C GLY A 9 -45.56 -15.90 -33.64
N ALA A 10 -46.50 -15.36 -32.86
CA ALA A 10 -46.23 -14.31 -31.88
C ALA A 10 -45.35 -14.79 -30.72
N CYS A 11 -45.53 -16.02 -30.23
CA CYS A 11 -44.67 -16.61 -29.19
C CYS A 11 -43.23 -16.88 -29.68
N VAL A 12 -43.04 -17.29 -30.94
CA VAL A 12 -41.71 -17.53 -31.50
C VAL A 12 -40.96 -16.21 -31.76
N LEU A 13 -41.64 -15.13 -32.17
CA LEU A 13 -41.01 -13.81 -32.28
C LEU A 13 -40.59 -13.24 -30.92
N LEU A 14 -41.41 -13.37 -29.87
CA LEU A 14 -41.06 -12.94 -28.51
C LEU A 14 -39.87 -13.68 -27.90
N LEU A 15 -39.64 -14.94 -28.29
CA LEU A 15 -38.47 -15.73 -27.86
C LEU A 15 -37.16 -15.28 -28.53
N THR A 16 -37.22 -14.63 -29.70
CA THR A 16 -36.01 -14.11 -30.38
C THR A 16 -35.54 -12.76 -29.86
N VAL A 17 -36.41 -11.94 -29.26
CA VAL A 17 -36.05 -10.64 -28.66
C VAL A 17 -35.41 -10.80 -27.27
N LEU A 18 -35.54 -11.99 -26.65
CA LEU A 18 -34.88 -12.34 -25.39
C LEU A 18 -33.49 -12.98 -25.59
N GLN A 19 -32.96 -13.00 -26.81
CA GLN A 19 -31.53 -13.23 -26.98
C GLN A 19 -30.78 -12.02 -26.42
N SER A 20 -30.53 -12.10 -25.11
CA SER A 20 -29.58 -11.27 -24.36
C SER A 20 -28.40 -10.94 -25.27
N CYS A 21 -28.32 -9.66 -25.69
CA CYS A 21 -27.12 -9.13 -26.30
C CYS A 21 -25.97 -9.45 -25.35
N LYS A 22 -25.13 -10.42 -25.73
CA LYS A 22 -23.88 -10.68 -25.03
C LYS A 22 -23.04 -9.42 -25.22
N GLU A 23 -22.57 -8.86 -24.12
CA GLU A 23 -21.69 -7.69 -24.18
C GLU A 23 -20.49 -8.02 -25.08
N ALA A 24 -20.18 -7.08 -25.96
CA ALA A 24 -19.02 -7.16 -26.82
C ALA A 24 -17.76 -7.18 -25.95
N PRO A 25 -16.68 -7.84 -26.37
CA PRO A 25 -15.41 -7.72 -25.68
C PRO A 25 -14.97 -6.26 -25.50
N GLY A 26 -14.44 -5.92 -24.33
CA GLY A 26 -13.97 -4.58 -24.04
C GLY A 26 -13.59 -4.35 -22.58
N THR A 27 -12.98 -3.20 -22.35
CA THR A 27 -12.63 -2.71 -21.01
C THR A 27 -13.13 -1.29 -20.88
N TRP A 28 -13.91 -1.03 -19.83
CA TRP A 28 -14.49 0.26 -19.51
C TRP A 28 -14.07 0.68 -18.11
N VAL A 29 -13.75 1.96 -17.95
CA VAL A 29 -13.18 2.48 -16.71
C VAL A 29 -14.00 3.67 -16.23
N ASN A 30 -14.31 3.69 -14.93
CA ASN A 30 -15.02 4.78 -14.26
C ASN A 30 -16.30 5.19 -15.02
N ASN A 31 -16.40 6.46 -15.42
CA ASN A 31 -17.54 7.02 -16.15
C ASN A 31 -17.75 6.43 -17.55
N LYS A 32 -16.81 5.66 -18.08
CA LYS A 32 -16.99 4.93 -19.35
C LYS A 32 -17.76 3.62 -19.16
N ILE A 33 -17.92 3.14 -17.93
CA ILE A 33 -18.80 2.00 -17.62
C ILE A 33 -20.25 2.46 -17.81
N ALA A 34 -21.02 1.69 -18.57
CA ALA A 34 -22.43 2.02 -18.84
C ALA A 34 -23.20 2.20 -17.53
N THR A 35 -24.04 3.25 -17.44
CA THR A 35 -24.72 3.67 -16.20
C THR A 35 -25.46 2.54 -15.50
N LYS A 36 -26.10 1.63 -16.27
CA LYS A 36 -26.81 0.47 -15.72
C LYS A 36 -25.85 -0.49 -15.00
N HIS A 37 -24.75 -0.87 -15.65
CA HIS A 37 -23.73 -1.76 -15.06
C HIS A 37 -23.08 -1.10 -13.86
N ARG A 38 -22.73 0.19 -13.97
CA ARG A 38 -22.14 0.95 -12.87
C ARG A 38 -23.05 0.98 -11.63
N ALA A 39 -24.36 1.14 -11.81
CA ALA A 39 -25.31 1.09 -10.70
C ALA A 39 -25.35 -0.30 -10.04
N GLU A 40 -25.34 -1.39 -10.82
CA GLU A 40 -25.25 -2.76 -10.29
C GLU A 40 -23.95 -2.96 -9.49
N PHE A 41 -22.82 -2.50 -10.04
CA PHE A 41 -21.52 -2.62 -9.38
C PHE A 41 -21.41 -1.80 -8.10
N HIS A 42 -21.96 -0.58 -8.09
CA HIS A 42 -21.98 0.25 -6.89
C HIS A 42 -22.85 -0.38 -5.80
N GLN A 43 -23.96 -1.03 -6.16
CA GLN A 43 -24.74 -1.81 -5.21
C GLN A 43 -23.96 -3.01 -4.64
N LEU A 44 -23.18 -3.72 -5.45
CA LEU A 44 -22.30 -4.80 -4.98
C LEU A 44 -21.23 -4.26 -4.01
N ASN A 45 -20.63 -3.13 -4.36
CA ASN A 45 -19.67 -2.45 -3.48
C ASN A 45 -20.32 -2.04 -2.16
N ASP A 46 -21.50 -1.43 -2.18
CA ASP A 46 -22.21 -1.03 -0.97
C ASP A 46 -22.50 -2.22 -0.05
N GLN A 47 -22.87 -3.37 -0.63
CA GLN A 47 -23.04 -4.62 0.12
C GLN A 47 -21.72 -5.09 0.76
N LEU A 48 -20.63 -5.14 -0.02
CA LEU A 48 -19.32 -5.53 0.48
C LEU A 48 -18.83 -4.61 1.59
N LEU A 49 -18.82 -3.30 1.35
CA LEU A 49 -18.30 -2.32 2.30
C LEU A 49 -19.20 -2.26 3.54
N GLY A 50 -20.53 -2.41 3.39
CA GLY A 50 -21.47 -2.50 4.51
C GLY A 50 -21.23 -3.73 5.38
N ALA A 51 -21.01 -4.89 4.76
CA ALA A 51 -20.73 -6.14 5.46
C ALA A 51 -19.36 -6.11 6.17
N LEU A 52 -18.32 -5.53 5.55
CA LEU A 52 -17.01 -5.31 6.19
C LEU A 52 -17.11 -4.35 7.39
N LYS A 53 -17.81 -3.21 7.24
CA LYS A 53 -17.99 -2.23 8.33
C LYS A 53 -18.77 -2.80 9.51
N SER A 54 -19.78 -3.61 9.25
CA SER A 54 -20.57 -4.28 10.30
C SER A 54 -19.95 -5.57 10.81
N ASN A 55 -18.84 -6.02 10.21
CA ASN A 55 -18.23 -7.32 10.46
C ASN A 55 -19.25 -8.48 10.37
N ASN A 56 -20.16 -8.41 9.38
CA ASN A 56 -21.23 -9.38 9.20
C ASN A 56 -20.76 -10.56 8.33
N THR A 57 -20.22 -11.58 8.97
CA THR A 57 -19.65 -12.77 8.30
C THR A 57 -20.64 -13.45 7.36
N SER A 58 -21.91 -13.60 7.74
CA SER A 58 -22.91 -14.26 6.89
C SER A 58 -23.18 -13.47 5.61
N GLN A 59 -23.22 -12.14 5.68
CA GLN A 59 -23.34 -11.32 4.47
C GLN A 59 -22.09 -11.41 3.59
N LEU A 60 -20.89 -11.41 4.19
CA LEU A 60 -19.62 -11.58 3.47
C LEU A 60 -19.57 -12.93 2.74
N GLU A 61 -19.92 -14.02 3.42
CA GLU A 61 -19.99 -15.36 2.82
C GLU A 61 -20.98 -15.42 1.64
N ASN A 62 -22.10 -14.69 1.73
CA ASN A 62 -23.08 -14.66 0.66
C ASN A 62 -22.60 -13.91 -0.59
N ILE A 63 -21.69 -12.93 -0.46
CA ILE A 63 -21.18 -12.15 -1.61
C ILE A 63 -19.85 -12.70 -2.16
N MET A 64 -19.13 -13.50 -1.39
CA MET A 64 -17.85 -14.09 -1.80
C MET A 64 -18.03 -15.30 -2.71
N SER A 65 -17.04 -15.54 -3.57
CA SER A 65 -16.98 -16.73 -4.40
C SER A 65 -16.66 -17.95 -3.54
N ARG A 66 -16.97 -19.13 -4.06
CA ARG A 66 -16.63 -20.38 -3.36
C ARG A 66 -15.11 -20.51 -3.23
N GLU A 67 -14.41 -20.14 -4.28
CA GLU A 67 -12.96 -20.17 -4.39
C GLU A 67 -12.31 -19.28 -3.31
N PHE A 68 -12.83 -18.05 -3.12
CA PHE A 68 -12.38 -17.18 -2.02
C PHE A 68 -12.67 -17.79 -0.66
N LEU A 69 -13.85 -18.38 -0.47
CA LEU A 69 -14.25 -19.04 0.78
C LEU A 69 -13.46 -20.32 1.09
N GLU A 70 -12.86 -20.96 0.10
CA GLU A 70 -12.00 -22.12 0.29
C GLU A 70 -10.53 -21.74 0.48
N SER A 71 -10.15 -20.49 0.17
CA SER A 71 -8.76 -20.03 0.29
C SER A 71 -8.24 -20.01 1.74
N SER A 72 -6.95 -20.33 1.88
CA SER A 72 -6.24 -20.22 3.15
C SER A 72 -6.03 -18.74 3.51
N GLY A 73 -6.27 -18.37 4.77
CA GLY A 73 -6.01 -17.01 5.24
C GLY A 73 -7.16 -16.01 5.03
N LYS A 74 -8.24 -16.37 4.31
CA LYS A 74 -9.41 -15.49 4.07
C LYS A 74 -9.94 -14.82 5.34
N ASN A 75 -10.01 -15.54 6.47
CA ASN A 75 -10.58 -15.01 7.70
C ASN A 75 -9.73 -13.86 8.23
N ARG A 76 -8.40 -13.99 8.14
CA ARG A 76 -7.46 -12.94 8.53
C ARG A 76 -7.52 -11.75 7.59
N GLN A 77 -7.63 -12.00 6.29
CA GLN A 77 -7.77 -10.97 5.27
C GLN A 77 -9.07 -10.16 5.46
N ILE A 78 -10.20 -10.84 5.66
CA ILE A 78 -11.48 -10.22 6.01
C ILE A 78 -11.37 -9.41 7.29
N GLU A 79 -10.79 -9.98 8.35
CA GLU A 79 -10.63 -9.31 9.65
C GLU A 79 -9.84 -7.99 9.50
N LEU A 80 -8.70 -8.04 8.80
CA LEU A 80 -7.88 -6.85 8.54
C LEU A 80 -8.65 -5.78 7.75
N CYS A 81 -9.38 -6.20 6.71
CA CYS A 81 -10.24 -5.31 5.94
C CYS A 81 -11.32 -4.68 6.84
N SER A 82 -12.05 -5.48 7.61
CA SER A 82 -13.13 -5.04 8.50
C SER A 82 -12.64 -4.08 9.59
N ILE A 83 -11.49 -4.36 10.22
CA ILE A 83 -10.88 -3.45 11.21
C ILE A 83 -10.65 -2.09 10.58
N ARG A 84 -9.97 -2.06 9.42
CA ARG A 84 -9.60 -0.79 8.82
C ARG A 84 -10.78 0.00 8.24
N MET A 85 -11.75 -0.71 7.68
CA MET A 85 -12.95 -0.12 7.10
C MET A 85 -13.88 0.53 8.12
N ARG A 86 -13.83 0.12 9.39
CA ARG A 86 -14.60 0.74 10.49
C ARG A 86 -14.04 2.09 10.90
N GLU A 87 -12.72 2.23 10.88
CA GLU A 87 -12.03 3.43 11.39
C GLU A 87 -11.85 4.51 10.31
N GLY A 88 -11.80 4.11 9.04
CA GLY A 88 -11.47 4.99 7.93
C GLY A 88 -12.66 5.51 7.11
N LYS A 89 -12.49 6.71 6.54
CA LYS A 89 -13.28 7.14 5.38
C LYS A 89 -12.78 6.43 4.14
N ASN A 90 -13.71 5.98 3.29
CA ASN A 90 -13.38 5.31 2.05
C ASN A 90 -13.82 6.13 0.83
N TYR A 91 -13.06 5.99 -0.26
CA TYR A 91 -13.36 6.66 -1.53
C TYR A 91 -13.01 5.72 -2.67
N LEU A 92 -13.95 5.55 -3.61
CA LEU A 92 -13.68 4.82 -4.86
C LEU A 92 -12.64 5.60 -5.68
N LEU A 93 -11.47 5.01 -5.87
CA LEU A 93 -10.34 5.59 -6.58
C LEU A 93 -10.51 5.42 -8.09
N ASP A 94 -10.67 4.17 -8.51
CA ASP A 94 -10.91 3.76 -9.88
C ASP A 94 -11.71 2.45 -9.89
N GLU A 95 -12.48 2.23 -10.95
CA GLU A 95 -13.23 1.01 -11.19
C GLU A 95 -13.14 0.57 -12.66
N TYR A 96 -13.11 -0.74 -12.88
CA TYR A 96 -12.92 -1.36 -14.20
C TYR A 96 -13.99 -2.42 -14.43
N TYR A 97 -14.72 -2.33 -15.52
CA TYR A 97 -15.58 -3.40 -16.02
C TYR A 97 -14.96 -3.98 -17.29
N MET A 98 -14.91 -5.30 -17.37
CA MET A 98 -14.09 -6.01 -18.34
C MET A 98 -14.85 -7.23 -18.85
N VAL A 99 -14.95 -7.33 -20.17
CA VAL A 99 -15.58 -8.44 -20.87
C VAL A 99 -14.57 -9.00 -21.87
N HIS A 100 -14.16 -10.26 -21.69
CA HIS A 100 -13.11 -10.86 -22.52
C HIS A 100 -13.54 -12.21 -23.08
N PRO A 101 -13.22 -12.51 -24.35
CA PRO A 101 -13.67 -13.72 -25.02
C PRO A 101 -12.79 -14.94 -24.69
N THR A 102 -11.54 -14.73 -24.27
CA THR A 102 -10.54 -15.77 -24.04
C THR A 102 -9.92 -15.67 -22.65
N PRO A 103 -9.32 -16.76 -22.13
CA PRO A 103 -8.68 -16.79 -20.83
C PRO A 103 -7.26 -16.18 -20.80
N ASP A 104 -6.86 -15.45 -21.85
CA ASP A 104 -5.49 -14.94 -21.98
C ASP A 104 -5.20 -13.85 -20.93
N PRO A 105 -3.94 -13.69 -20.47
CA PRO A 105 -3.55 -12.61 -19.59
C PRO A 105 -3.89 -11.24 -20.19
N ILE A 106 -4.47 -10.37 -19.37
CA ILE A 106 -4.89 -9.02 -19.78
C ILE A 106 -4.12 -8.00 -18.98
N SER A 107 -3.63 -6.97 -19.68
CA SER A 107 -3.02 -5.78 -19.08
C SER A 107 -3.81 -4.54 -19.47
N VAL A 108 -4.21 -3.74 -18.48
CA VAL A 108 -4.97 -2.50 -18.66
C VAL A 108 -4.21 -1.35 -18.03
N LYS A 109 -3.81 -0.37 -18.83
CA LYS A 109 -3.16 0.84 -18.33
C LYS A 109 -4.18 1.80 -17.72
N SER A 110 -3.81 2.46 -16.63
CA SER A 110 -4.59 3.53 -16.02
C SER A 110 -4.73 4.70 -16.98
N PHE A 111 -5.90 5.32 -17.01
CA PHE A 111 -6.19 6.45 -17.92
C PHE A 111 -5.74 7.81 -17.35
N LYS A 112 -5.07 7.83 -16.20
CA LYS A 112 -4.41 9.00 -15.62
C LYS A 112 -2.93 8.91 -16.02
N TYR A 113 -2.42 9.94 -16.68
CA TYR A 113 -1.03 10.05 -17.12
C TYR A 113 -0.27 11.01 -16.20
N ASP A 114 -0.14 10.63 -14.94
CA ASP A 114 0.64 11.37 -13.94
C ASP A 114 1.67 10.44 -13.27
N ILE A 115 2.37 10.93 -12.25
CA ILE A 115 3.40 10.17 -11.53
C ILE A 115 2.86 8.87 -10.90
N ASN A 116 1.54 8.77 -10.69
CA ASN A 116 0.86 7.61 -10.12
C ASN A 116 0.24 6.71 -11.19
N SER A 117 0.65 6.84 -12.46
CA SER A 117 0.22 5.95 -13.55
C SER A 117 0.59 4.50 -13.23
N TYR A 118 -0.30 3.58 -13.57
CA TYR A 118 -0.14 2.16 -13.28
C TYR A 118 -0.76 1.29 -14.38
N THR A 119 -0.34 0.03 -14.41
CA THR A 119 -0.94 -1.02 -15.22
C THR A 119 -1.51 -2.09 -14.31
N ILE A 120 -2.74 -2.49 -14.58
CA ILE A 120 -3.37 -3.66 -13.96
C ILE A 120 -3.08 -4.87 -14.83
N SER A 121 -2.54 -5.95 -14.26
CA SER A 121 -2.35 -7.21 -14.98
C SER A 121 -3.01 -8.37 -14.26
N TYR A 122 -3.75 -9.21 -14.99
CA TYR A 122 -4.46 -10.34 -14.40
C TYR A 122 -4.74 -11.47 -15.38
N ASN A 123 -5.02 -12.65 -14.84
CA ASN A 123 -5.57 -13.79 -15.59
C ASN A 123 -7.09 -13.84 -15.39
N PRO A 124 -7.91 -13.76 -16.46
CA PRO A 124 -9.36 -13.83 -16.36
C PRO A 124 -9.82 -15.24 -15.98
N LEU A 125 -10.64 -15.35 -14.93
CA LEU A 125 -11.29 -16.61 -14.53
C LEU A 125 -12.68 -16.77 -15.17
N THR A 126 -13.34 -15.66 -15.42
CA THR A 126 -14.68 -15.59 -16.03
C THR A 126 -14.66 -14.61 -17.19
N ARG A 127 -15.65 -14.75 -18.09
CA ARG A 127 -15.83 -13.85 -19.24
C ARG A 127 -15.98 -12.39 -18.82
N GLU A 128 -16.69 -12.15 -17.71
CA GLU A 128 -16.93 -10.80 -17.20
C GLU A 128 -16.32 -10.64 -15.82
N ARG A 129 -15.66 -9.51 -15.60
CA ARG A 129 -14.97 -9.13 -14.37
C ARG A 129 -15.23 -7.66 -14.06
N TYR A 130 -15.33 -7.35 -12.77
CA TYR A 130 -15.38 -6.00 -12.26
C TYR A 130 -14.31 -5.82 -11.18
N LEU A 131 -13.52 -4.76 -11.26
CA LEU A 131 -12.52 -4.39 -10.25
C LEU A 131 -12.92 -3.06 -9.63
N ALA A 132 -12.81 -2.95 -8.31
CA ALA A 132 -12.98 -1.71 -7.60
C ALA A 132 -11.82 -1.47 -6.65
N PHE A 133 -11.20 -0.30 -6.76
CA PHE A 133 -10.12 0.13 -5.88
C PHE A 133 -10.63 1.25 -4.97
N PHE A 134 -10.60 1.03 -3.66
CA PHE A 134 -10.97 2.06 -2.69
C PHE A 134 -9.75 2.52 -1.91
N THR A 135 -9.59 3.84 -1.77
CA THR A 135 -8.68 4.36 -0.76
C THR A 135 -9.39 4.38 0.59
N VAL A 136 -8.72 3.89 1.63
CA VAL A 136 -9.20 3.89 3.02
C VAL A 136 -8.23 4.72 3.85
N GLN A 137 -8.69 5.86 4.38
CA GLN A 137 -7.83 6.77 5.11
C GLN A 137 -7.68 6.37 6.59
N TYR A 138 -6.44 6.40 7.09
CA TYR A 138 -6.06 6.02 8.45
C TYR A 138 -4.81 6.78 8.90
N HIS A 139 -4.93 7.57 9.98
CA HIS A 139 -3.85 8.42 10.53
C HIS A 139 -3.03 9.20 9.49
N GLY A 140 -3.71 9.85 8.54
CA GLY A 140 -3.05 10.65 7.49
C GLY A 140 -2.63 9.84 6.26
N ASP A 141 -2.42 8.53 6.40
CA ASP A 141 -2.11 7.62 5.30
C ASP A 141 -3.34 6.97 4.68
N LYS A 142 -3.16 6.41 3.49
CA LYS A 142 -4.19 5.70 2.74
C LYS A 142 -3.76 4.28 2.49
N TRP A 143 -4.73 3.39 2.53
CA TRP A 143 -4.60 1.99 2.16
C TRP A 143 -5.48 1.72 0.96
N LEU A 144 -5.07 0.83 0.07
CA LEU A 144 -5.85 0.43 -1.09
C LEU A 144 -6.59 -0.86 -0.76
N LEU A 145 -7.91 -0.77 -0.67
CA LEU A 145 -8.78 -1.94 -0.68
C LEU A 145 -9.06 -2.29 -2.15
N THR A 146 -8.65 -3.47 -2.57
CA THR A 146 -8.91 -3.99 -3.92
C THR A 146 -9.96 -5.07 -3.83
N ALA A 147 -11.10 -4.88 -4.50
CA ALA A 147 -12.15 -5.87 -4.62
C ALA A 147 -12.22 -6.37 -6.06
N VAL A 148 -12.02 -7.67 -6.25
CA VAL A 148 -12.12 -8.36 -7.54
C VAL A 148 -13.43 -9.11 -7.60
N TYR A 149 -14.31 -8.76 -8.53
CA TYR A 149 -15.57 -9.45 -8.75
C TYR A 149 -15.55 -10.21 -10.07
N ASN A 150 -16.01 -11.44 -10.05
CA ASN A 150 -16.18 -12.28 -11.25
C ASN A 150 -17.66 -12.62 -11.45
N LYS A 151 -18.14 -12.61 -12.70
CA LYS A 151 -19.50 -13.05 -13.04
C LYS A 151 -19.52 -14.57 -13.22
N TYR A 152 -20.00 -15.27 -12.20
CA TYR A 152 -20.25 -16.70 -12.26
C TYR A 152 -21.69 -16.99 -12.75
N LYS A 153 -21.97 -18.26 -13.05
CA LYS A 153 -23.32 -18.72 -13.40
C LYS A 153 -24.36 -18.43 -12.30
N TYR A 154 -23.90 -18.31 -11.06
CA TYR A 154 -24.73 -18.03 -9.87
C TYR A 154 -24.65 -16.55 -9.42
N GLY A 155 -24.14 -15.66 -10.27
CA GLY A 155 -24.11 -14.22 -10.04
C GLY A 155 -22.71 -13.62 -9.92
N TRP A 156 -22.67 -12.31 -9.67
CA TRP A 156 -21.43 -11.61 -9.32
C TRP A 156 -20.98 -12.00 -7.93
N LYS A 157 -19.69 -12.34 -7.78
CA LYS A 157 -19.08 -12.68 -6.49
C LYS A 157 -17.72 -12.03 -6.33
N VAL A 158 -17.39 -11.65 -5.10
CA VAL A 158 -16.06 -11.22 -4.70
C VAL A 158 -15.16 -12.45 -4.70
N ASP A 159 -14.20 -12.44 -5.59
CA ASP A 159 -13.26 -13.53 -5.80
C ASP A 159 -11.90 -13.28 -5.16
N ASP A 160 -11.56 -12.01 -4.94
CA ASP A 160 -10.37 -11.59 -4.20
C ASP A 160 -10.63 -10.24 -3.51
N LEU A 161 -9.98 -10.04 -2.37
CA LEU A 161 -10.17 -8.88 -1.50
C LEU A 161 -8.87 -8.49 -0.76
N GLU A 162 -8.08 -7.59 -1.32
CA GLU A 162 -6.79 -7.21 -0.74
C GLU A 162 -6.86 -5.87 -0.02
N LEU A 163 -6.06 -5.69 1.03
CA LEU A 163 -5.87 -4.39 1.69
C LEU A 163 -4.39 -4.17 1.99
N ASN A 164 -3.75 -3.28 1.24
CA ASN A 164 -2.32 -2.97 1.39
C ASN A 164 -2.07 -1.45 1.51
N PRO A 165 -0.91 -1.02 2.03
CA PRO A 165 -0.54 0.40 2.07
C PRO A 165 -0.55 1.02 0.66
N TYR A 166 -1.15 2.20 0.53
CA TYR A 166 -1.15 2.99 -0.71
C TYR A 166 -0.28 4.24 -0.59
N THR A 167 -0.27 4.85 0.59
CA THR A 167 0.64 5.95 0.91
C THR A 167 1.36 5.72 2.21
N VAL A 168 2.51 6.38 2.35
CA VAL A 168 3.26 6.50 3.60
C VAL A 168 3.66 7.97 3.79
N GLY A 169 3.31 8.56 4.93
CA GLY A 169 3.45 10.00 5.14
C GLY A 169 2.63 10.84 4.15
N GLY A 170 1.51 10.30 3.67
CA GLY A 170 0.63 10.95 2.69
C GLY A 170 1.12 10.91 1.24
N LYS A 171 2.24 10.22 0.96
CA LYS A 171 2.83 10.11 -0.39
C LYS A 171 2.76 8.70 -0.94
N THR A 172 2.54 8.55 -2.23
CA THR A 172 2.60 7.26 -2.93
C THR A 172 4.04 6.80 -3.15
N ALA A 173 4.22 5.55 -3.60
CA ALA A 173 5.55 5.03 -3.90
C ALA A 173 6.32 5.84 -4.96
N PRO A 174 5.72 6.20 -6.13
CA PRO A 174 6.40 7.07 -7.11
C PRO A 174 6.73 8.47 -6.58
N GLU A 175 5.87 9.06 -5.74
CA GLU A 175 6.15 10.36 -5.12
C GLU A 175 7.32 10.30 -4.13
N LEU A 176 7.41 9.22 -3.34
CA LEU A 176 8.53 8.95 -2.45
C LEU A 176 9.81 8.65 -3.23
N PHE A 177 9.71 7.93 -4.35
CA PHE A 177 10.84 7.69 -5.25
C PHE A 177 11.44 8.99 -5.77
N LYS A 178 10.59 9.88 -6.30
CA LYS A 178 11.02 11.21 -6.74
C LYS A 178 11.65 12.04 -5.61
N GLN A 179 11.12 11.94 -4.39
CA GLN A 179 11.75 12.59 -3.23
C GLN A 179 13.13 12.01 -2.93
N ALA A 180 13.30 10.69 -2.98
CA ALA A 180 14.57 10.04 -2.73
C ALA A 180 15.63 10.44 -3.78
N GLN A 181 15.24 10.58 -5.05
CA GLN A 181 16.12 11.12 -6.09
C GLN A 181 16.59 12.54 -5.73
N GLN A 182 15.69 13.41 -5.30
CA GLN A 182 16.03 14.78 -4.89
C GLN A 182 16.94 14.84 -3.65
N GLU A 183 16.80 13.88 -2.73
CA GLU A 183 17.69 13.75 -1.56
C GLU A 183 19.07 13.26 -1.99
N TYR A 184 19.11 12.28 -2.91
CA TYR A 184 20.34 11.75 -3.47
C TYR A 184 21.13 12.82 -4.24
N ASP A 185 20.46 13.64 -5.05
CA ASP A 185 21.07 14.76 -5.79
C ASP A 185 21.69 15.83 -4.86
N LYS A 186 21.23 15.92 -3.61
CA LYS A 186 21.79 16.79 -2.57
C LYS A 186 22.91 16.11 -1.76
N HIS A 187 23.31 14.90 -2.15
CA HIS A 187 24.24 14.04 -1.44
C HIS A 187 23.74 13.60 -0.04
N TYR A 188 22.42 13.53 0.15
CA TYR A 188 21.80 13.07 1.41
C TYR A 188 21.50 11.58 1.36
N LEU A 189 22.56 10.77 1.23
CA LEU A 189 22.46 9.33 0.93
C LEU A 189 21.60 8.54 1.93
N VAL A 190 21.74 8.81 3.24
CA VAL A 190 20.93 8.12 4.27
C VAL A 190 19.44 8.46 4.11
N ASN A 191 19.11 9.72 3.87
CA ASN A 191 17.72 10.14 3.66
C ASN A 191 17.15 9.47 2.41
N ALA A 192 17.85 9.55 1.28
CA ALA A 192 17.43 8.92 0.03
C ALA A 192 17.15 7.42 0.22
N MET A 193 18.04 6.70 0.91
CA MET A 193 17.86 5.29 1.19
C MET A 193 16.63 5.04 2.08
N THR A 194 16.47 5.77 3.17
CA THR A 194 15.30 5.61 4.05
C THR A 194 13.99 6.00 3.35
N THR A 195 13.98 7.04 2.52
CA THR A 195 12.81 7.45 1.72
C THR A 195 12.46 6.38 0.69
N MET A 196 13.44 5.71 0.06
CA MET A 196 13.15 4.57 -0.80
C MET A 196 12.63 3.35 -0.04
N GLN A 197 13.07 3.11 1.19
CA GLN A 197 12.47 2.07 2.03
C GLN A 197 10.97 2.35 2.26
N LEU A 198 10.60 3.62 2.47
CA LEU A 198 9.20 4.03 2.54
C LEU A 198 8.47 3.82 1.21
N SER A 199 9.07 4.23 0.08
CA SER A 199 8.52 4.00 -1.26
C SER A 199 8.19 2.52 -1.49
N ARG A 200 9.16 1.62 -1.23
CA ARG A 200 8.95 0.16 -1.37
C ARG A 200 7.85 -0.38 -0.47
N SER A 201 7.67 0.19 0.72
CA SER A 201 6.63 -0.26 1.66
C SER A 201 5.19 0.02 1.17
N CYS A 202 5.01 0.89 0.18
CA CYS A 202 3.72 1.15 -0.49
C CYS A 202 3.77 0.98 -2.02
N ALA A 203 4.79 0.32 -2.56
CA ALA A 203 4.96 0.11 -4.01
C ALA A 203 4.00 -0.95 -4.59
N LEU A 204 3.49 -1.85 -3.75
CA LEU A 204 2.55 -2.90 -4.16
C LEU A 204 1.21 -2.78 -3.42
N PRO A 205 0.37 -1.79 -3.78
CA PRO A 205 -0.92 -1.59 -3.13
C PRO A 205 -1.96 -2.67 -3.53
N SER A 206 -1.69 -3.46 -4.57
CA SER A 206 -2.40 -4.69 -4.93
C SER A 206 -1.49 -5.58 -5.78
N VAL A 207 -1.70 -6.90 -5.75
CA VAL A 207 -0.95 -7.83 -6.63
C VAL A 207 -1.24 -7.62 -8.12
N LEU A 208 -2.38 -7.03 -8.45
CA LEU A 208 -2.74 -6.69 -9.82
C LEU A 208 -2.05 -5.41 -10.30
N TRP A 209 -1.54 -4.60 -9.37
CA TRP A 209 -1.11 -3.23 -9.62
C TRP A 209 0.40 -3.16 -9.82
N ARG A 210 0.82 -2.55 -10.92
CA ARG A 210 2.23 -2.21 -11.17
C ARG A 210 2.34 -0.76 -11.60
N TYR A 211 3.11 0.04 -10.87
CA TYR A 211 3.42 1.40 -11.30
C TYR A 211 4.25 1.39 -12.58
N ASP A 212 4.09 2.43 -13.41
CA ASP A 212 4.86 2.56 -14.66
C ASP A 212 6.37 2.61 -14.39
N GLU A 213 6.80 3.30 -13.32
CA GLU A 213 8.21 3.47 -12.93
C GLU A 213 8.73 2.36 -11.99
N GLN A 214 8.06 1.20 -11.92
CA GLN A 214 8.40 0.15 -10.95
C GLN A 214 9.83 -0.37 -11.11
N GLU A 215 10.30 -0.53 -12.34
CA GLU A 215 11.65 -1.05 -12.62
C GLU A 215 12.72 -0.04 -12.20
N GLU A 216 12.54 1.23 -12.55
CA GLU A 216 13.43 2.32 -12.18
C GLU A 216 13.49 2.51 -10.65
N MET A 217 12.37 2.35 -9.95
CA MET A 217 12.32 2.36 -8.48
C MET A 217 13.18 1.24 -7.88
N ASP A 218 13.06 0.01 -8.40
CA ASP A 218 13.78 -1.15 -7.88
C ASP A 218 15.29 -1.08 -8.20
N GLU A 219 15.66 -0.60 -9.39
CA GLU A 219 17.05 -0.35 -9.78
C GLU A 219 17.68 0.73 -8.92
N PHE A 220 16.99 1.87 -8.74
CA PHE A 220 17.50 2.97 -7.93
C PHE A 220 17.67 2.56 -6.47
N TYR A 221 16.71 1.81 -5.90
CA TYR A 221 16.83 1.28 -4.56
C TYR A 221 18.06 0.38 -4.39
N SER A 222 18.28 -0.53 -5.34
CA SER A 222 19.44 -1.43 -5.34
C SER A 222 20.74 -0.64 -5.37
N LYS A 223 20.83 0.35 -6.27
CA LYS A 223 21.99 1.25 -6.41
C LYS A 223 22.32 2.00 -5.12
N ILE A 224 21.35 2.74 -4.57
CA ILE A 224 21.61 3.56 -3.37
C ILE A 224 21.82 2.70 -2.13
N GLY A 225 21.27 1.49 -2.09
CA GLY A 225 21.53 0.50 -1.05
C GLY A 225 23.01 0.09 -1.03
N GLU A 226 23.55 -0.28 -2.20
CA GLU A 226 24.97 -0.61 -2.34
C GLU A 226 25.87 0.58 -1.98
N GLU A 227 25.55 1.79 -2.45
CA GLU A 227 26.29 3.00 -2.10
C GLU A 227 26.24 3.29 -0.59
N ALA A 228 25.08 3.11 0.06
CA ALA A 228 24.92 3.31 1.49
C ALA A 228 25.71 2.28 2.31
N ASP A 229 25.68 1.01 1.92
CA ASP A 229 26.43 -0.06 2.58
C ASP A 229 27.95 0.14 2.47
N ASN A 230 28.41 0.64 1.31
CA ASN A 230 29.81 1.00 1.09
C ASN A 230 30.23 2.26 1.87
N ALA A 231 29.36 3.26 1.96
CA ALA A 231 29.65 4.51 2.66
C ALA A 231 29.60 4.37 4.19
N TYR A 232 28.74 3.48 4.71
CA TYR A 232 28.38 3.42 6.12
C TYR A 232 28.45 1.99 6.66
N THR A 233 29.60 1.62 7.22
CA THR A 233 29.74 0.35 7.95
C THR A 233 29.34 0.51 9.42
N PHE A 234 28.19 -0.07 9.79
CA PHE A 234 27.76 -0.11 11.19
C PHE A 234 28.49 -1.21 11.98
N PRO A 235 28.87 -0.97 13.25
CA PRO A 235 28.62 0.25 14.02
C PRO A 235 29.60 1.40 13.69
N ILE A 236 29.09 2.63 13.61
CA ILE A 236 29.88 3.84 13.30
C ILE A 236 30.24 4.56 14.60
N VAL A 237 31.52 4.55 14.95
CA VAL A 237 32.03 5.26 16.14
C VAL A 237 32.13 6.76 15.85
N VAL A 238 31.43 7.56 16.65
CA VAL A 238 31.43 9.03 16.56
C VAL A 238 32.67 9.58 17.27
N LYS A 239 33.79 9.65 16.54
CA LYS A 239 35.10 10.06 17.06
C LYS A 239 35.17 11.51 17.54
N GLN A 240 34.26 12.37 17.06
CA GLN A 240 34.17 13.79 17.40
C GLN A 240 33.70 14.01 18.85
N LEU A 241 33.10 13.00 19.48
CA LEU A 241 32.58 13.09 20.85
C LEU A 241 33.51 12.41 21.87
N PRO A 242 33.73 12.99 23.06
CA PRO A 242 34.63 12.41 24.07
C PRO A 242 34.24 10.99 24.51
N THR A 243 32.93 10.72 24.60
CA THR A 243 32.37 9.44 25.03
C THR A 243 32.41 8.37 23.94
N LYS A 244 32.71 8.75 22.69
CA LYS A 244 32.80 7.89 21.51
C LYS A 244 31.60 6.95 21.37
N PRO A 245 30.36 7.46 21.35
CA PRO A 245 29.19 6.63 21.12
C PRO A 245 29.25 5.99 19.73
N ALA A 246 28.59 4.85 19.55
CA ALA A 246 28.60 4.12 18.30
C ALA A 246 27.18 4.02 17.74
N ILE A 247 26.92 4.61 16.59
CA ILE A 247 25.63 4.46 15.88
C ILE A 247 25.56 3.03 15.36
N ILE A 248 24.45 2.33 15.60
CA ILE A 248 24.29 0.91 15.26
C ILE A 248 23.18 0.65 14.25
N LYS A 249 22.24 1.59 14.09
CA LYS A 249 21.12 1.45 13.16
C LYS A 249 20.48 2.81 12.88
N ILE A 250 20.05 3.01 11.64
CA ILE A 250 19.19 4.12 11.24
C ILE A 250 18.05 3.55 10.41
N PHE A 251 16.83 3.97 10.71
CA PHE A 251 15.63 3.54 10.04
C PHE A 251 14.52 4.57 10.26
N THR A 252 13.41 4.45 9.55
CA THR A 252 12.23 5.29 9.76
C THR A 252 11.22 4.61 10.67
N GLN A 253 10.52 5.41 11.46
CA GLN A 253 9.42 4.96 12.30
C GLN A 253 8.17 5.79 12.01
N ASN A 254 7.03 5.11 11.91
CA ASN A 254 5.72 5.76 11.81
C ASN A 254 5.22 6.09 13.22
N ARG A 255 4.79 7.35 13.43
CA ARG A 255 4.07 7.82 14.61
C ARG A 255 2.89 8.68 14.18
N ASP A 256 2.06 9.10 15.14
CA ASP A 256 0.91 9.95 14.87
C ASP A 256 1.30 11.31 14.24
N GLU A 257 2.52 11.79 14.52
CA GLU A 257 3.06 13.02 13.93
C GLU A 257 3.63 12.84 12.51
N GLY A 258 3.65 11.61 12.01
CA GLY A 258 4.15 11.24 10.69
C GLY A 258 5.34 10.28 10.74
N VAL A 259 6.03 10.19 9.61
CA VAL A 259 7.22 9.34 9.46
C VAL A 259 8.45 10.14 9.84
N MET A 260 9.28 9.60 10.73
CA MET A 260 10.50 10.27 11.19
C MET A 260 11.69 9.31 11.26
N PRO A 261 12.92 9.80 11.09
CA PRO A 261 14.11 8.99 11.31
C PRO A 261 14.26 8.60 12.78
N ASN A 262 14.77 7.40 13.01
CA ASN A 262 15.14 6.85 14.30
C ASN A 262 16.59 6.37 14.26
N ILE A 263 17.41 6.92 15.15
CA ILE A 263 18.85 6.68 15.23
C ILE A 263 19.14 5.91 16.52
N TYR A 264 19.63 4.70 16.36
CA TYR A 264 20.06 3.88 17.49
C TYR A 264 21.56 4.02 17.68
N TYR A 265 21.99 4.26 18.93
CA TYR A 265 23.40 4.29 19.25
C TYR A 265 23.72 3.73 20.63
N ILE A 266 24.93 3.21 20.77
CA ILE A 266 25.49 2.69 22.01
C ILE A 266 26.30 3.78 22.69
N SER A 267 25.97 4.07 23.94
CA SER A 267 26.68 4.99 24.81
C SER A 267 27.42 4.26 25.93
N LYS A 268 28.57 4.80 26.32
CA LYS A 268 29.29 4.39 27.53
C LYS A 268 28.75 5.09 28.79
N VAL A 269 27.93 6.13 28.63
CA VAL A 269 27.28 6.84 29.72
C VAL A 269 26.15 5.98 30.26
N SER A 270 26.14 5.72 31.57
CA SER A 270 25.07 4.96 32.23
C SER A 270 23.69 5.54 31.91
N LEU A 271 22.74 4.71 31.47
CA LEU A 271 21.36 5.16 31.20
C LEU A 271 20.64 5.69 32.44
N ASN A 272 21.13 5.35 33.65
CA ASN A 272 20.62 5.89 34.90
C ASN A 272 21.03 7.36 35.12
N ASP A 273 22.13 7.81 34.49
CA ASP A 273 22.56 9.21 34.52
C ASP A 273 21.95 9.97 33.32
N THR A 274 20.66 10.26 33.45
CA THR A 274 19.88 10.90 32.38
C THR A 274 20.40 12.28 31.99
N LEU A 275 21.10 12.99 32.90
CA LEU A 275 21.69 14.30 32.61
C LEU A 275 22.93 14.14 31.72
N ALA A 276 23.79 13.17 32.03
CA ALA A 276 24.96 12.88 31.20
C ALA A 276 24.56 12.34 29.82
N VAL A 277 23.52 11.50 29.74
CA VAL A 277 22.99 11.00 28.45
C VAL A 277 22.46 12.15 27.59
N LYS A 278 21.67 13.07 28.17
CA LYS A 278 21.19 14.27 27.45
C LYS A 278 22.34 15.16 26.96
N LYS A 279 23.38 15.34 27.78
CA LYS A 279 24.57 16.11 27.38
C LYS A 279 25.31 15.46 26.21
N GLU A 280 25.41 14.13 26.18
CA GLU A 280 25.98 13.40 25.05
C GLU A 280 25.09 13.53 23.80
N HIS A 281 23.77 13.42 23.94
CA HIS A 281 22.79 13.62 22.86
C HIS A 281 22.89 15.01 22.24
N ASP A 282 22.94 16.07 23.06
CA ASP A 282 23.08 17.45 22.56
C ASP A 282 24.36 17.65 21.76
N ALA A 283 25.42 16.91 22.09
CA ALA A 283 26.66 16.90 21.32
C ALA A 283 26.52 16.05 20.04
N MET A 284 25.84 14.91 20.09
CA MET A 284 25.50 14.07 18.93
C MET A 284 24.70 14.87 17.88
N LYS A 285 23.65 15.58 18.30
CA LYS A 285 22.81 16.44 17.45
C LYS A 285 23.65 17.39 16.58
N LYS A 286 24.73 17.95 17.13
CA LYS A 286 25.58 18.92 16.44
C LYS A 286 26.48 18.29 15.39
N VAL A 287 26.81 17.00 15.52
CA VAL A 287 27.77 16.31 14.66
C VAL A 287 27.11 15.35 13.69
N ILE A 288 25.87 14.92 13.93
CA ILE A 288 25.21 13.87 13.14
C ILE A 288 25.09 14.24 11.65
N GLY A 289 24.76 15.49 11.34
CA GLY A 289 24.69 15.99 9.95
C GLY A 289 26.06 16.09 9.26
N LEU A 290 27.16 16.08 10.01
CA LEU A 290 28.52 16.00 9.44
C LEU A 290 28.91 14.55 9.12
N ILE A 291 28.41 13.60 9.92
CA ILE A 291 28.68 12.17 9.74
C ILE A 291 27.80 11.61 8.63
N MET A 292 26.54 12.06 8.58
CA MET A 292 25.52 11.64 7.63
C MET A 292 24.80 12.87 7.09
N PRO A 293 25.33 13.48 6.02
CA PRO A 293 24.74 14.66 5.42
C PRO A 293 23.24 14.51 5.15
N GLY A 294 22.47 15.51 5.57
CA GLY A 294 21.03 15.60 5.30
C GLY A 294 20.12 15.01 6.38
N ILE A 295 20.63 14.15 7.27
CA ILE A 295 19.80 13.49 8.29
C ILE A 295 19.13 14.48 9.25
N ASP A 296 19.77 15.62 9.47
CA ASP A 296 19.30 16.74 10.28
C ASP A 296 18.48 17.77 9.48
N LYS A 297 18.13 17.49 8.22
CA LYS A 297 17.41 18.40 7.32
C LYS A 297 16.03 17.87 6.94
N GLY A 298 15.05 18.76 6.84
CA GLY A 298 13.71 18.44 6.32
C GLY A 298 12.82 17.63 7.25
N ASN A 299 13.34 17.15 8.38
CA ASN A 299 12.61 16.41 9.39
C ASN A 299 12.16 17.35 10.51
N LYS A 300 10.88 17.29 10.89
CA LYS A 300 10.38 18.02 12.07
C LYS A 300 10.93 17.45 13.38
N TYR A 301 11.12 16.13 13.39
CA TYR A 301 11.63 15.39 14.54
C TYR A 301 12.63 14.32 14.09
N ILE A 302 13.59 14.01 14.97
CA ILE A 302 14.40 12.81 14.89
C ILE A 302 14.31 12.12 16.24
N HIS A 303 14.05 10.81 16.20
CA HIS A 303 14.05 9.98 17.39
C HIS A 303 15.42 9.36 17.59
N TYR A 304 15.89 9.33 18.83
CA TYR A 304 17.11 8.67 19.22
C TYR A 304 16.81 7.65 20.30
N THR A 305 17.37 6.44 20.14
CA THR A 305 17.32 5.42 21.20
C THR A 305 18.75 5.07 21.60
N VAL A 306 19.04 5.29 22.87
CA VAL A 306 20.36 5.08 23.46
C VAL A 306 20.40 3.76 24.20
N PHE A 307 21.43 2.96 23.95
CA PHE A 307 21.68 1.70 24.65
C PHE A 307 23.05 1.74 25.36
N ASN A 308 23.23 0.97 26.43
CA ASN A 308 24.58 0.74 27.00
C ASN A 308 25.34 -0.43 26.37
N LYS A 309 24.65 -1.29 25.62
CA LYS A 309 25.22 -2.46 24.95
C LYS A 309 24.43 -2.77 23.70
N MET A 310 24.99 -3.61 22.82
CA MET A 310 24.28 -4.08 21.64
C MET A 310 22.95 -4.75 22.07
N PRO A 311 21.80 -4.29 21.57
CA PRO A 311 20.52 -4.90 21.88
C PRO A 311 20.45 -6.30 21.26
N ASP A 312 19.89 -7.23 22.04
CA ASP A 312 19.52 -8.54 21.54
C ASP A 312 18.12 -8.41 20.94
N TRP A 313 18.03 -8.37 19.62
CA TRP A 313 16.77 -8.16 18.90
C TRP A 313 15.73 -9.26 19.14
N GLN A 314 16.12 -10.40 19.69
CA GLN A 314 15.20 -11.47 20.08
C GLN A 314 14.61 -11.25 21.50
N LYS A 315 15.20 -10.37 22.31
CA LYS A 315 14.74 -10.05 23.66
C LYS A 315 13.93 -8.77 23.65
N LYS A 316 12.72 -8.83 24.20
CA LYS A 316 11.79 -7.68 24.27
C LYS A 316 12.31 -6.47 25.06
N ASN A 317 13.22 -6.66 26.02
CA ASN A 317 13.54 -5.64 27.02
C ASN A 317 15.05 -5.40 27.16
N THR A 318 15.68 -4.81 26.14
CA THR A 318 17.02 -4.22 26.34
C THR A 318 16.83 -2.83 26.99
N PRO A 319 17.48 -2.53 28.12
CA PRO A 319 17.42 -1.20 28.72
C PRO A 319 17.83 -0.13 27.70
N GLN A 320 16.98 0.89 27.55
CA GLN A 320 17.17 1.96 26.58
C GLN A 320 16.70 3.31 27.14
N PHE A 321 17.19 4.39 26.56
CA PHE A 321 16.75 5.75 26.84
C PHE A 321 16.34 6.42 25.53
N ASP A 322 15.08 6.84 25.44
CA ASP A 322 14.49 7.41 24.22
C ASP A 322 14.47 8.94 24.31
N ILE A 323 14.86 9.59 23.21
CA ILE A 323 14.89 11.05 23.07
C ILE A 323 14.19 11.43 21.77
N LEU A 324 13.10 12.20 21.87
CA LEU A 324 12.47 12.84 20.74
C LEU A 324 13.00 14.27 20.62
N ASP A 325 13.69 14.56 19.52
CA ASP A 325 14.35 15.82 19.31
C ASP A 325 13.73 16.58 18.14
N LYS A 326 13.60 17.90 18.28
CA LYS A 326 12.99 18.79 17.28
C LYS A 326 14.09 19.48 16.47
N TYR A 327 13.95 19.47 15.13
CA TYR A 327 14.89 20.07 14.18
C TYR A 327 14.27 21.26 13.45
#